data_AF-A0A553APJ1-F1
#
_entry.id   AF-A0A553APJ1-F1
#
_cell.length_a   1.000
_cell.length_b   1.000
_cell.length_c   1.000
_cell.angle_alpha   90.00
_cell.angle_beta   90.00
_cell.angle_gamma   90.00
#
_symmetry.space_group_name_H-M   'P 1'
#
loop_
_entity.id
_entity.type
_entity.pdbx_description
1 polymer ?
#
loop_
_entity_poly.entity_id
_entity_poly.type
_entity_poly.pdbx_seq_one_letter_code
_entity_poly.pdbx_strand_id
1 'polypeptide(L)' 'MTDKPNTPDAVHRYQCPACGHRMTYGHKRCGACNEEAPVYNLPNFWLGLYASTAVAAAAVIYALL' A
#
# COMPACT_ATOMS: atom_id res chain seq x y z
N MET A 1 -17.80 13.65 -23.20
CA MET A 1 -16.96 13.12 -22.09
C MET A 1 -16.89 11.63 -22.33
N THR A 2 -15.82 11.16 -22.95
CA THR A 2 -15.63 9.74 -23.26
C THR A 2 -15.21 9.01 -22.00
N ASP A 3 -16.09 8.15 -21.49
CA ASP A 3 -15.75 7.15 -20.46
C ASP A 3 -14.62 6.27 -20.99
N LYS A 4 -13.47 6.29 -20.30
CA LYS A 4 -12.32 5.44 -20.61
C LYS A 4 -12.55 4.08 -19.93
N PRO A 5 -12.38 2.95 -20.66
CA PRO A 5 -12.70 1.63 -20.14
C PRO A 5 -11.91 1.30 -18.86
N ASN A 6 -12.57 0.61 -17.92
CA ASN A 6 -12.00 -0.01 -16.73
C ASN A 6 -10.83 -0.93 -17.12
N THR A 7 -9.62 -0.38 -17.22
CA THR A 7 -8.39 -1.15 -17.13
C THR A 7 -8.21 -1.59 -15.67
N PRO A 8 -7.64 -2.79 -15.41
CA PRO A 8 -7.34 -3.27 -14.06
C PRO A 8 -6.16 -2.52 -13.43
N ASP A 9 -6.11 -1.19 -13.63
CA ASP A 9 -5.16 -0.27 -13.00
C ASP A 9 -5.64 0.08 -11.59
N ALA A 10 -6.09 -0.93 -10.84
CA ALA A 10 -6.30 -0.83 -9.40
C ALA A 10 -4.93 -0.74 -8.68
N VAL A 11 -4.04 0.12 -9.19
CA VAL A 11 -2.94 0.70 -8.41
C VAL A 11 -3.59 1.13 -7.12
N HIS A 12 -3.22 0.51 -6.00
CA HIS A 12 -3.81 0.79 -4.71
C HIS A 12 -3.65 2.28 -4.42
N ARG A 13 -4.68 3.07 -4.73
CA ARG A 13 -4.66 4.52 -4.53
C ARG A 13 -5.16 4.76 -3.13
N TYR A 14 -4.21 4.94 -2.23
CA TYR A 14 -4.51 5.29 -0.85
C TYR A 14 -4.99 6.73 -0.77
N GLN A 15 -5.91 7.00 0.16
CA GLN A 15 -6.40 8.35 0.38
C GLN A 15 -5.53 9.06 1.42
N CYS A 16 -5.17 10.31 1.17
CA CYS A 16 -4.47 11.13 2.14
C CYS A 16 -5.38 11.38 3.35
N PRO A 17 -4.97 11.02 4.57
CA PRO A 17 -5.82 11.19 5.76
C PRO A 17 -6.04 12.66 6.14
N ALA A 18 -5.15 13.56 5.72
CA ALA A 18 -5.25 14.98 6.04
C ALA A 18 -6.22 15.75 5.13
N CYS A 19 -6.24 15.44 3.83
CA CYS A 19 -7.01 16.23 2.85
C CYS A 19 -7.94 15.42 1.94
N GLY A 20 -7.97 14.10 2.07
CA GLY A 20 -8.83 13.24 1.24
C GLY A 20 -8.35 13.05 -0.20
N HIS A 21 -7.22 13.63 -0.61
CA HIS A 21 -6.69 13.47 -1.95
C HIS A 21 -6.28 12.02 -2.24
N ARG A 22 -6.56 11.52 -3.45
CA ARG A 22 -6.11 10.19 -3.90
C ARG A 22 -4.63 10.23 -4.22
N MET A 23 -3.82 9.60 -3.38
CA MET A 23 -2.38 9.59 -3.50
C MET A 23 -1.92 8.57 -4.55
N THR A 24 -0.81 8.90 -5.20
CA THR A 24 -0.06 7.95 -6.01
C THR A 24 0.76 7.04 -5.08
N TYR A 25 0.61 5.73 -5.26
CA TYR A 25 1.34 4.74 -4.49
C TYR A 25 2.86 4.91 -4.62
N GLY A 26 3.60 4.68 -3.53
CA GLY A 26 5.05 4.81 -3.47
C GLY A 26 5.57 6.22 -3.22
N HIS A 27 4.73 7.25 -3.34
CA HIS A 27 5.14 8.62 -2.99
C HIS A 27 5.18 8.80 -1.47
N LYS A 28 6.24 9.47 -0.99
CA LYS A 28 6.43 9.77 0.44
C LYS A 28 5.58 10.92 0.95
N ARG A 29 4.99 11.72 0.06
CA ARG A 29 4.16 12.88 0.39
C ARG A 29 2.94 12.98 -0.51
N CYS A 30 1.89 13.61 0.00
CA CYS A 30 0.67 13.91 -0.74
C CYS A 30 0.92 14.97 -1.82
N GLY A 31 0.51 14.68 -3.07
CA GLY A 31 0.66 15.62 -4.18
C GLY A 31 -0.21 16.87 -4.10
N ALA A 32 -1.21 16.91 -3.20
CA ALA A 32 -2.13 18.04 -3.05
C ALA A 32 -1.82 18.94 -1.85
N CYS A 33 -1.60 18.37 -0.66
CA CYS A 33 -1.34 19.14 0.57
C CYS A 33 0.10 19.00 1.10
N ASN A 34 0.95 18.23 0.42
CA ASN A 34 2.35 17.98 0.79
C ASN A 34 2.56 17.30 2.16
N GLU A 35 1.48 16.85 2.82
CA GLU A 35 1.52 16.05 4.04
C GLU A 35 2.29 14.74 3.83
N GLU A 36 2.93 14.22 4.88
CA GLU A 36 3.59 12.92 4.81
C GLU A 36 2.61 11.80 4.46
N ALA A 37 3.04 10.91 3.56
CA ALA A 37 2.25 9.77 3.16
C ALA A 37 2.18 8.75 4.32
N PRO A 38 1.03 8.11 4.54
CA PRO A 38 0.94 7.02 5.49
C PRO A 38 1.87 5.88 5.08
N VAL A 39 2.42 5.14 6.06
CA VAL A 39 3.42 4.08 5.83
C VAL A 39 2.96 2.99 4.88
N TYR A 40 1.65 2.66 4.87
CA TYR A 40 1.08 1.68 3.96
C TYR A 40 1.00 2.14 2.49
N ASN A 41 1.24 3.43 2.21
CA ASN A 41 1.43 3.94 0.84
C ASN A 41 2.83 3.61 0.28
N LEU A 42 3.74 3.08 1.10
CA LEU A 42 5.12 2.78 0.70
C LEU A 42 5.27 1.28 0.39
N PRO A 43 5.99 0.90 -0.69
CA PRO A 43 6.17 -0.50 -1.07
C PRO A 43 6.93 -1.33 -0.03
N ASN A 44 7.88 -0.72 0.68
CA ASN A 44 8.68 -1.41 1.68
C ASN A 44 7.85 -1.87 2.89
N PHE A 45 6.75 -1.18 3.20
CA PHE A 45 5.82 -1.61 4.25
C PHE A 45 5.23 -2.98 3.92
N TRP A 46 4.72 -3.15 2.69
CA TRP A 46 4.14 -4.40 2.24
C TRP A 46 5.17 -5.52 2.13
N LEU A 47 6.36 -5.22 1.61
CA LEU A 47 7.46 -6.19 1.57
C LEU A 47 7.80 -6.71 2.98
N GLY A 48 7.93 -5.81 3.96
CA GLY A 48 8.21 -6.18 5.35
C GLY A 48 7.06 -6.97 5.99
N LEU A 49 5.81 -6.60 5.71
CA LEU A 49 4.64 -7.31 6.20
C LEU A 49 4.57 -8.74 5.63
N TYR A 50 4.81 -8.92 4.33
CA TYR A 50 4.81 -10.25 3.72
C TYR A 50 5.97 -11.12 4.20
N ALA A 51 7.17 -10.54 4.35
CA ALA A 51 8.31 -11.28 4.89
C ALA A 51 8.06 -11.75 6.33
N SER A 52 7.54 -10.87 7.18
CA SER A 52 7.26 -11.22 8.59
C SER A 52 6.14 -12.25 8.73
N THR A 53 5.07 -12.12 7.95
CA THR A 53 3.97 -13.10 7.95
C THR A 53 4.41 -14.46 7.41
N ALA A 54 5.25 -14.51 6.39
CA ALA A 54 5.81 -15.77 5.88
C ALA A 54 6.70 -16.47 6.92
N VAL A 55 7.56 -15.71 7.63
CA VAL A 55 8.40 -16.26 8.71
C VAL A 55 7.54 -16.80 9.86
N ALA A 56 6.52 -16.05 10.27
CA ALA A 56 5.60 -16.50 11.32
C ALA A 56 4.86 -17.79 10.93
N ALA A 57 4.37 -17.87 9.69
CA ALA A 57 3.71 -19.07 9.17
C ALA A 57 4.67 -20.28 9.15
N ALA A 58 5.91 -20.09 8.69
CA ALA A 58 6.93 -21.15 8.67
C ALA A 58 7.27 -21.64 10.09
N ALA A 59 7.38 -20.72 11.06
CA ALA A 59 7.63 -21.07 12.45
C ALA A 59 6.49 -21.90 13.06
N VAL A 60 5.23 -21.54 12.76
CA VAL A 60 4.05 -22.31 13.20
C VAL A 60 4.05 -23.70 12.58
N ILE A 61 4.32 -23.82 11.27
CA ILE A 61 4.41 -25.13 10.59
C ILE A 61 5.51 -25.98 11.24
N TYR A 62 6.70 -25.42 11.45
CA TYR A 62 7.82 -26.13 12.07
C TYR A 62 7.48 -26.63 13.48
N ALA A 63 6.77 -25.84 14.29
CA ALA A 63 6.37 -26.24 15.64
C ALA A 63 5.30 -27.35 15.68
N LEU A 64 4.62 -27.62 14.55
CA LEU A 64 3.58 -28.65 14.43
C LEU A 64 4.09 -29.95 13.76
N LEU A 65 5.33 -29.97 13.26
CA LEU A 65 6.01 -31.15 12.71
C LEU A 65 6.73 -31.94 13.82
#